data_AF-A0A1A8E8X7-F1
#
_entry.id   AF-A0A1A8E8X7-F1
#
_cell.length_a   1.000
_cell.length_b   1.000
_cell.length_c   1.000
_cell.angle_alpha   90.00
_cell.angle_beta   90.00
_cell.angle_gamma   90.00
#
_symmetry.space_group_name_H-M   'P 1'
#
loop_
_entity.id
_entity.type
_entity.pdbx_description
1 polymer ?
#
loop_
_entity_poly.entity_id
_entity_poly.type
_entity_poly.pdbx_seq_one_letter_code
_entity_poly.pdbx_strand_id
1 'polypeptide(L)'
;MFDSGRMSNAQLFQQVALLRWLSSQSEPDRKTLAAVTGVQVGRELLNRITGQDKVDAFKRDCILSISEYLKENPRASQAQINAEVEKNVLVFAARVKALETAPLF
;
A
#
# COMPACT_ATOMS: atom_id res chain seq x y z
N MET A 1 -20.04 0.08 -2.32
CA MET A 1 -20.41 1.15 -1.38
C MET A 1 -19.12 1.61 -0.72
N PHE A 2 -18.68 2.84 -0.99
CA PHE A 2 -17.38 3.36 -0.57
C PHE A 2 -17.42 3.69 0.93
N ASP A 3 -16.44 3.20 1.69
CA ASP A 3 -16.16 3.54 3.10
C ASP A 3 -15.56 4.95 3.19
N SER A 4 -16.33 5.97 2.77
CA SER A 4 -15.84 7.34 2.53
C SER A 4 -15.62 8.17 3.81
N GLY A 5 -15.77 7.58 5.00
CA GLY A 5 -15.72 8.31 6.27
C GLY A 5 -14.74 7.75 7.30
N ARG A 6 -14.11 6.61 7.03
CA ARG A 6 -13.23 5.96 8.00
C ARG A 6 -11.80 6.44 7.82
N MET A 7 -11.35 7.31 8.74
CA MET A 7 -9.95 7.72 8.83
C MET A 7 -9.07 6.50 9.13
N SER A 8 -7.88 6.45 8.52
CA SER A 8 -6.86 5.50 8.95
C SER A 8 -6.43 5.80 10.39
N ASN A 9 -5.90 4.80 11.11
CA ASN A 9 -5.44 5.02 12.48
C ASN A 9 -4.39 6.14 12.57
N ALA A 10 -3.50 6.26 11.59
CA ALA A 10 -2.51 7.33 11.52
C ALA A 10 -3.15 8.71 11.36
N GLN A 11 -4.13 8.84 10.45
CA GLN A 11 -4.89 10.08 10.27
C GLN A 11 -5.65 10.45 11.55
N LEU A 12 -6.26 9.47 12.21
CA LEU A 12 -6.94 9.69 13.49
C LEU A 12 -5.97 10.18 14.58
N PHE A 13 -4.79 9.57 14.72
CA PHE A 13 -3.78 10.02 15.68
C PHE A 13 -3.31 11.46 15.40
N GLN A 14 -3.16 11.84 14.14
CA GLN A 14 -2.82 13.22 13.78
C GLN A 14 -3.94 14.20 14.15
N GLN A 15 -5.20 13.85 13.87
CA GLN A 15 -6.35 14.69 14.24
C GLN A 15 -6.48 14.86 15.76
N VAL A 16 -6.25 13.79 16.52
CA VAL A 16 -6.23 13.85 18.00
C VAL A 16 -5.08 14.72 18.50
N ALA A 17 -3.86 14.54 17.97
CA ALA A 17 -2.72 15.36 18.34
C ALA A 17 -2.93 16.85 17.99
N LEU A 18 -3.55 17.13 16.84
CA LEU A 18 -3.89 18.49 16.41
C LEU A 18 -4.92 19.12 17.35
N LEU A 19 -6.02 18.40 17.64
CA LEU A 19 -7.05 18.87 18.56
C LEU A 19 -6.47 19.18 19.95
N ARG A 20 -5.59 18.29 20.44
CA ARG A 20 -4.91 18.47 21.71
C ARG A 20 -4.04 19.71 21.73
N TRP A 21 -3.24 19.93 20.69
CA TRP A 21 -2.42 21.13 20.56
C TRP A 21 -3.26 22.40 20.44
N LEU A 22 -4.34 22.41 19.64
CA LEU A 22 -5.24 23.56 19.54
C LEU A 22 -5.90 23.91 20.87
N SER A 23 -6.18 22.90 21.70
CA SER A 23 -6.83 23.09 23.00
C SER A 23 -5.87 23.62 24.07
N SER A 24 -4.62 23.14 24.10
CA SER A 24 -3.65 23.53 25.14
C SER A 24 -2.71 24.65 24.73
N GLN A 25 -2.46 24.80 23.42
CA GLN A 25 -1.41 25.62 22.79
C GLN A 25 -0.02 25.43 23.42
N SER A 26 0.22 24.27 24.03
CA SER A 26 1.46 24.00 24.75
C SER A 26 2.57 23.56 23.78
N GLU A 27 3.81 23.96 24.07
CA GLU A 27 4.99 23.49 23.33
C GLU A 27 5.16 21.95 23.35
N PRO A 28 4.91 21.24 24.46
CA PRO A 28 4.90 19.77 24.46
C PRO A 28 3.93 19.17 23.44
N ASP A 29 2.68 19.66 23.37
CA ASP A 29 1.67 19.11 22.46
C ASP A 29 1.99 19.45 20.99
N ARG A 30 2.61 20.61 20.74
CA ARG A 30 3.15 20.97 19.42
C ARG A 30 4.20 19.97 18.95
N LYS A 31 5.13 19.58 19.83
CA LYS A 31 6.19 18.60 19.53
C LYS A 31 5.58 17.22 19.23
N THR A 32 4.57 16.81 19.97
CA THR A 32 3.85 15.55 19.69
C THR A 32 3.18 15.58 18.32
N LEU A 33 2.48 16.66 17.97
CA LEU A 33 1.88 16.82 16.63
C LEU A 33 2.94 16.79 15.52
N ALA A 34 4.06 17.49 15.71
CA ALA A 34 5.16 17.51 14.75
C ALA A 34 5.77 16.12 14.55
N ALA A 35 5.93 15.33 15.62
CA ALA A 35 6.44 13.97 15.54
C ALA A 35 5.49 13.04 14.77
N VAL A 36 4.19 13.06 15.08
CA VAL A 36 3.17 12.24 14.39
C VAL A 36 3.11 12.59 12.90
N THR A 37 3.12 13.89 12.58
CA THR A 37 3.12 14.37 11.19
C THR A 37 4.41 13.97 10.47
N GLY A 38 5.56 14.12 11.12
CA GLY A 38 6.87 13.78 10.55
C GLY A 38 7.00 12.29 10.21
N VAL A 39 6.50 11.40 11.07
CA VAL A 39 6.47 9.95 10.77
C VAL A 39 5.59 9.65 9.55
N GLN A 40 4.43 10.29 9.43
CA GLN A 40 3.53 10.07 8.29
C GLN A 40 4.14 10.56 6.98
N VAL A 41 4.68 11.78 6.97
CA VAL A 41 5.37 12.33 5.79
C VAL A 41 6.59 11.50 5.44
N GLY A 42 7.40 11.11 6.42
CA GLY A 42 8.57 10.28 6.19
C GLY A 42 8.23 8.91 5.60
N ARG A 43 7.17 8.26 6.10
CA ARG A 43 6.67 6.99 5.55
C ARG A 43 6.18 7.15 4.10
N GLU A 44 5.39 8.19 3.83
CA GLU A 44 4.89 8.46 2.47
C GLU A 44 6.02 8.74 1.48
N LEU A 45 7.02 9.53 1.88
CA LEU A 45 8.22 9.77 1.07
C LEU A 45 9.01 8.48 0.84
N LEU A 46 9.22 7.68 1.88
CA LEU A 46 9.89 6.39 1.77
C LEU A 46 9.14 5.47 0.80
N ASN A 47 7.82 5.39 0.91
CA ASN A 47 6.98 4.60 0.01
C ASN A 47 7.07 5.08 -1.44
N ARG A 48 7.10 6.40 -1.68
CA ARG A 48 7.26 6.97 -3.02
C ARG A 48 8.63 6.67 -3.62
N ILE A 49 9.69 6.75 -2.82
CA ILE A 49 11.07 6.49 -3.25
C ILE A 49 11.28 5.00 -3.50
N THR A 50 10.84 4.15 -2.57
CA THR A 50 11.05 2.69 -2.66
C THR A 50 10.06 2.00 -3.60
N GLY A 51 8.96 2.67 -3.96
CA GLY A 51 7.91 2.08 -4.77
C GLY A 51 7.15 0.93 -4.10
N GLN A 52 7.29 0.75 -2.77
CA GLN A 52 6.69 -0.37 -2.03
C GLN A 52 5.18 -0.49 -2.26
N ASP A 53 4.44 0.62 -2.27
CA ASP A 53 2.99 0.60 -2.51
C ASP A 53 2.63 0.05 -3.91
N LYS A 54 3.48 0.31 -4.92
CA LYS A 54 3.30 -0.23 -6.27
C LYS A 54 3.66 -1.72 -6.33
N VAL A 55 4.71 -2.14 -5.63
CA VAL A 55 5.06 -3.57 -5.50
C VAL A 55 3.91 -4.34 -4.84
N ASP A 56 3.35 -3.80 -3.75
CA ASP A 56 2.23 -4.42 -3.05
C ASP A 56 0.94 -4.38 -3.87
N ALA A 57 0.73 -3.36 -4.71
CA ALA A 57 -0.33 -3.38 -5.71
C ALA A 57 -0.13 -4.50 -6.74
N PHE A 58 1.07 -4.65 -7.31
CA PHE A 58 1.34 -5.73 -8.28
C PHE A 58 1.20 -7.13 -7.66
N LYS A 59 1.58 -7.30 -6.39
CA LYS A 59 1.33 -8.58 -5.66
C LYS A 59 -0.16 -8.86 -5.55
N ARG A 60 -0.97 -7.87 -5.16
CA ARG A 60 -2.42 -8.01 -5.07
C ARG A 60 -3.05 -8.35 -6.41
N ASP A 61 -2.65 -7.67 -7.47
CA ASP A 61 -3.12 -7.96 -8.84
C ASP A 61 -2.80 -9.41 -9.26
N CYS A 62 -1.58 -9.87 -8.96
CA CYS A 62 -1.15 -11.24 -9.26
C CYS A 62 -2.03 -12.28 -8.54
N ILE A 63 -2.25 -12.11 -7.23
CA ILE A 63 -3.09 -13.00 -6.43
C ILE A 63 -4.55 -12.97 -6.93
N LEU A 64 -5.06 -11.79 -7.25
CA LEU A 64 -6.43 -11.63 -7.74
C LEU A 64 -6.63 -12.34 -9.08
N SER A 65 -5.73 -12.13 -10.04
CA SER A 65 -5.76 -12.77 -11.36
C SER A 65 -5.74 -14.31 -11.26
N ILE A 66 -4.87 -14.87 -10.41
CA ILE A 66 -4.85 -16.32 -10.15
C ILE A 66 -6.17 -16.79 -9.53
N SER A 67 -6.69 -16.04 -8.55
CA SER A 67 -7.94 -16.39 -7.86
C SER A 67 -9.15 -16.35 -8.80
N GLU A 68 -9.20 -15.36 -9.70
CA GLU A 68 -10.21 -15.24 -10.75
C GLU A 68 -10.12 -16.42 -11.73
N TYR A 69 -8.92 -16.77 -12.20
CA TYR A 69 -8.72 -17.92 -13.06
C TYR A 69 -9.22 -19.22 -12.43
N LEU A 70 -8.89 -19.47 -11.15
CA LEU A 70 -9.36 -20.65 -10.43
C LEU A 70 -10.88 -20.69 -10.30
N LYS A 71 -11.51 -19.53 -10.09
CA LYS A 71 -12.97 -19.41 -10.00
C LYS A 71 -13.66 -19.68 -11.34
N GLU A 72 -13.08 -19.22 -12.44
CA GLU A 72 -13.61 -19.42 -13.79
C GLU A 72 -13.32 -20.83 -14.33
N ASN A 73 -12.25 -21.47 -13.84
CA ASN A 73 -11.79 -22.79 -14.29
C ASN A 73 -11.76 -23.80 -13.13
N PRO A 74 -12.91 -24.14 -12.51
CA PRO A 74 -12.96 -24.99 -11.31
C PRO A 74 -12.53 -26.44 -11.55
N ARG A 75 -12.38 -26.85 -12.82
CA ARG A 75 -11.88 -28.18 -13.22
C ARG A 75 -10.49 -28.13 -13.87
N ALA A 76 -9.78 -27.00 -13.74
CA ALA A 76 -8.43 -26.89 -14.24
C ALA A 76 -7.54 -27.98 -13.63
N SER A 77 -6.78 -28.66 -14.48
CA SER A 77 -5.76 -29.60 -14.03
C SER A 77 -4.64 -28.85 -13.31
N GLN A 78 -3.89 -29.56 -12.46
CA GLN A 78 -2.75 -28.97 -11.76
C GLN A 78 -1.73 -28.35 -12.74
N ALA A 79 -1.53 -28.96 -13.91
CA ALA A 79 -0.64 -28.43 -14.94
C ALA A 79 -1.13 -27.07 -15.48
N GLN A 80 -2.44 -26.92 -15.71
CA GLN A 80 -3.04 -25.65 -16.15
C GLN A 80 -2.96 -24.57 -15.06
N ILE A 81 -3.22 -24.95 -13.80
CA ILE A 81 -3.08 -24.04 -12.65
C ILE A 81 -1.63 -23.57 -12.53
N ASN A 82 -0.66 -24.48 -12.59
CA ASN A 82 0.76 -24.14 -12.50
C ASN A 82 1.18 -23.20 -13.63
N ALA A 83 0.74 -23.46 -14.86
CA ALA A 83 1.04 -22.59 -16.01
C ALA A 83 0.47 -21.17 -15.83
N GLU A 84 -0.76 -21.04 -15.31
CA GLU A 84 -1.35 -19.73 -15.07
C GLU A 84 -0.67 -19.00 -13.90
N VAL A 85 -0.32 -19.71 -12.82
CA VAL A 85 0.46 -19.14 -11.71
C VAL A 85 1.81 -18.64 -12.21
N GLU A 86 2.54 -19.46 -12.96
CA GLU A 86 3.85 -19.11 -13.52
C GLU A 86 3.76 -17.86 -14.40
N LYS A 87 2.77 -17.81 -15.30
CA LYS A 87 2.50 -16.65 -16.16
C LYS A 87 2.26 -15.38 -15.33
N ASN A 88 1.40 -15.43 -14.30
CA ASN A 88 1.11 -14.27 -13.47
C ASN A 88 2.32 -13.82 -12.63
N VAL A 89 3.13 -14.77 -12.14
CA VAL A 89 4.38 -14.48 -11.43
C VAL A 89 5.41 -13.82 -12.36
N LEU A 90 5.52 -14.25 -13.61
CA LEU A 90 6.40 -13.62 -14.61
C LEU A 90 5.98 -12.17 -14.90
N VAL A 91 4.67 -11.93 -15.05
CA VAL A 91 4.13 -10.57 -15.23
C VAL A 91 4.43 -9.70 -14.01
N PHE A 92 4.24 -10.23 -12.80
CA PHE A 92 4.59 -9.55 -11.55
C PHE A 92 6.08 -9.18 -11.51
N ALA A 93 6.98 -10.13 -11.77
CA ALA A 93 8.41 -9.92 -11.77
C ALA A 93 8.84 -8.85 -12.81
N ALA A 94 8.24 -8.88 -14.00
CA ALA A 94 8.49 -7.87 -15.03
C ALA A 94 8.06 -6.47 -14.58
N ARG A 95 6.90 -6.35 -13.92
CA ARG A 95 6.41 -5.06 -13.39
C ARG A 95 7.28 -4.53 -12.24
N VAL A 96 7.75 -5.41 -11.35
CA VAL A 96 8.68 -5.04 -10.28
C VAL A 96 10.02 -4.56 -10.86
N LYS A 97 10.59 -5.31 -11.82
CA LYS A 97 11.84 -4.91 -12.48
C LYS A 97 11.70 -3.57 -13.20
N ALA A 98 10.59 -3.35 -13.90
CA ALA A 98 10.32 -2.07 -14.56
C ALA A 98 10.26 -0.91 -13.56
N LEU A 99 9.70 -1.15 -12.37
CA LEU A 99 9.62 -0.17 -11.29
C LEU A 99 11.01 0.14 -10.69
N GLU A 100 11.87 -0.85 -10.50
CA GLU A 100 13.26 -0.65 -10.03
C GLU A 100 14.08 0.20 -11.00
N THR A 101 13.81 0.08 -12.30
CA THR A 101 14.50 0.84 -13.34
C THR A 101 13.86 2.20 -13.64
N ALA A 102 12.73 2.52 -13.03
CA ALA A 102 12.02 3.77 -13.28
C ALA A 102 12.79 4.95 -12.63
N PRO A 103 12.98 6.07 -13.34
CA PRO A 103 13.59 7.25 -12.75
C PRO A 103 12.72 7.77 -11.60
N LEU A 104 13.38 8.24 -10.53
CA LEU A 104 12.69 8.71 -9.33
C LEU A 104 12.00 10.07 -9.52
N PHE A 105 12.17 10.74 -10.68
CA PHE A 105 11.55 12.00 -11.06
C PHE A 105 11.43 12.12 -12.58
#